data_AF-A0A3Q3K5W8-F1
#
_entry.id   AF-A0A3Q3K5W8-F1
#
_cell.length_a   1.000
_cell.length_b   1.000
_cell.length_c   1.000
_cell.angle_alpha   90.00
_cell.angle_beta   90.00
_cell.angle_gamma   90.00
#
_symmetry.space_group_name_H-M   'P 1'
#
loop_
_entity.id
_entity.type
_entity.pdbx_description
1 polymer ?
#
loop_
_entity_poly.entity_id
_entity_poly.type
_entity_poly.pdbx_seq_one_letter_code
_entity_poly.pdbx_strand_id
1 'polypeptide(L)'
;MDFVGTWKVYSEENLEEFLKAVEAPEMILKMRKDFKPTVVIEHNGDEFIYTLKTPVFNKVHSFKLGKETEIITVDGRKYKCTVREENGKLIAQTDKFASVREIQGDEMVEVSGFNSFKNFHKHEGFGVRSKQTVRFLCKSAVFSFCLCFCALPDYHRWLCNLYQ
;
A
#
# COMPACT_ATOMS: atom_id res chain seq x y z
N MET A 1 0.35 -10.80 -10.95
CA MET A 1 0.22 -9.33 -10.81
C MET A 1 1.38 -8.83 -10.00
N ASP A 2 2.00 -7.75 -10.46
CA ASP A 2 3.23 -7.19 -9.88
C ASP A 2 3.01 -6.58 -8.48
N PHE A 3 1.76 -6.31 -8.11
CA PHE A 3 1.38 -5.76 -6.81
C PHE A 3 1.30 -6.81 -5.69
N VAL A 4 1.23 -8.11 -5.99
CA VAL A 4 1.11 -9.17 -4.98
C VAL A 4 2.43 -9.30 -4.21
N GLY A 5 2.37 -9.15 -2.90
CA GLY A 5 3.54 -9.19 -2.04
C GLY A 5 3.38 -8.41 -0.75
N THR A 6 4.46 -8.35 0.02
CA THR A 6 4.55 -7.51 1.21
C THR A 6 5.36 -6.27 0.88
N TRP A 7 4.85 -5.09 1.22
CA TRP A 7 5.38 -3.78 0.90
C TRP A 7 5.58 -2.99 2.19
N LYS A 8 6.81 -2.56 2.46
CA LYS A 8 7.10 -1.70 3.63
C LYS A 8 7.22 -0.26 3.18
N VAL A 9 6.40 0.62 3.74
CA VAL A 9 6.49 2.05 3.48
C VAL A 9 7.80 2.57 4.07
N TYR A 10 8.61 3.25 3.28
CA TYR A 10 9.86 3.86 3.72
C TYR A 10 9.90 5.37 3.50
N SER A 11 9.06 5.92 2.62
CA SER A 11 8.96 7.37 2.41
C SER A 11 7.51 7.79 2.22
N GLU A 12 7.17 8.97 2.74
CA GLU A 12 5.83 9.52 2.78
C GLU A 12 5.90 11.03 2.63
N GLU A 13 5.27 11.57 1.58
CA GLU A 13 5.25 13.01 1.29
C GLU A 13 3.85 13.56 1.51
N ASN A 14 3.70 14.70 2.19
CA ASN A 14 2.44 15.37 2.53
C ASN A 14 1.45 14.53 3.38
N LEU A 15 1.96 13.57 4.15
CA LEU A 15 1.13 12.70 4.99
C LEU A 15 0.31 13.47 6.03
N GLU A 16 0.93 14.40 6.75
CA GLU A 16 0.26 15.16 7.82
C GLU A 16 -0.85 16.07 7.25
N GLU A 17 -0.60 16.73 6.13
CA GLU A 17 -1.60 17.58 5.46
C GLU A 17 -2.77 16.74 4.96
N PHE A 18 -2.49 15.59 4.33
CA PHE A 18 -3.52 14.68 3.84
C PHE A 18 -4.36 14.10 4.99
N LEU A 19 -3.73 13.61 6.06
CA LEU A 19 -4.43 13.05 7.22
C LEU A 19 -5.31 14.09 7.92
N LYS A 20 -4.85 15.35 8.02
CA LYS A 20 -5.69 16.45 8.52
C LYS A 20 -6.86 16.75 7.59
N ALA A 21 -6.63 16.76 6.27
CA ALA A 21 -7.67 17.04 5.29
C ALA A 21 -8.76 15.95 5.26
N VAL A 22 -8.42 14.69 5.50
CA VAL A 22 -9.40 13.59 5.61
C VAL A 22 -10.03 13.48 7.00
N GLU A 23 -9.72 14.42 7.90
CA GLU A 23 -10.17 14.41 9.29
C GLU A 23 -9.82 13.09 10.01
N ALA A 24 -8.64 12.55 9.74
CA ALA A 24 -8.19 11.33 10.39
C ALA A 24 -8.10 11.52 11.91
N PRO A 25 -8.46 10.50 12.72
CA PRO A 25 -8.33 10.60 14.17
C PRO A 25 -6.90 10.94 14.60
N GLU A 26 -6.73 11.78 15.63
CA GLU A 26 -5.41 12.22 16.10
C GLU A 26 -4.48 11.04 16.47
N MET A 27 -5.06 9.93 16.92
CA MET A 27 -4.33 8.70 17.19
C MET A 27 -3.61 8.16 15.94
N ILE A 28 -4.24 8.23 14.77
CA ILE A 28 -3.66 7.83 13.49
C ILE A 28 -2.55 8.78 13.08
N LEU A 29 -2.76 10.10 13.25
CA LEU A 29 -1.76 11.12 12.98
C LEU A 29 -0.48 10.90 13.81
N LYS A 30 -0.60 10.66 15.12
CA LYS A 30 0.55 10.37 15.99
C LYS A 30 1.24 9.08 15.61
N MET A 31 0.48 7.99 15.45
CA MET A 31 1.02 6.69 15.05
C MET A 31 1.81 6.78 13.74
N ARG A 32 1.31 7.52 12.75
CA ARG A 32 1.97 7.64 11.43
C ARG A 32 3.20 8.53 11.40
N LYS A 33 3.43 9.35 12.44
CA LYS A 33 4.69 10.08 12.60
C LYS A 33 5.82 9.15 13.04
N ASP A 34 5.51 8.21 13.94
CA ASP A 34 6.50 7.33 14.55
C ASP A 34 6.64 5.98 13.81
N PHE A 35 5.57 5.52 13.15
CA PHE A 35 5.51 4.19 12.54
C PHE A 35 5.00 4.21 11.11
N LYS A 36 5.78 3.56 10.24
CA LYS A 36 5.42 3.30 8.85
C LYS A 36 4.71 1.97 8.73
N PRO A 37 3.59 1.88 7.98
CA PRO A 37 2.83 0.66 7.86
C PRO A 37 3.57 -0.36 6.98
N THR A 38 3.17 -1.61 7.13
CA THR A 38 3.44 -2.66 6.15
C THR A 38 2.13 -2.99 5.44
N VAL A 39 2.14 -2.98 4.11
CA VAL A 39 1.02 -3.37 3.27
C VAL A 39 1.27 -4.79 2.78
N VAL A 40 0.28 -5.67 2.87
CA VAL A 40 0.35 -7.01 2.29
C VAL A 40 -0.79 -7.12 1.29
N ILE A 41 -0.47 -7.45 0.05
CA ILE A 41 -1.44 -7.66 -1.02
C ILE A 41 -1.34 -9.12 -1.44
N GLU A 42 -2.43 -9.84 -1.26
CA GLU A 42 -2.56 -11.25 -1.60
C GLU A 42 -3.66 -11.41 -2.65
N HIS A 43 -3.60 -12.51 -3.38
CA HIS A 43 -4.58 -12.83 -4.41
C HIS A 43 -5.09 -14.25 -4.17
N ASN A 44 -6.41 -14.37 -3.99
CA ASN A 44 -7.10 -15.63 -3.74
C ASN A 44 -8.18 -15.85 -4.82
N GLY A 45 -7.80 -16.54 -5.89
CA GLY A 45 -8.69 -16.80 -7.02
C GLY A 45 -9.04 -15.52 -7.80
N ASP A 46 -10.21 -14.95 -7.55
CA ASP A 46 -10.69 -13.69 -8.17
C ASP A 46 -10.70 -12.51 -7.20
N GLU A 47 -10.33 -12.74 -5.94
CA GLU A 47 -10.38 -11.74 -4.87
C GLU A 47 -8.97 -11.34 -4.43
N PHE A 48 -8.77 -10.04 -4.27
CA PHE A 48 -7.57 -9.46 -3.70
C PHE A 48 -7.80 -9.19 -2.22
N ILE A 49 -6.82 -9.56 -1.41
CA ILE A 49 -6.82 -9.29 0.02
C ILE A 49 -5.74 -8.25 0.28
N TYR A 50 -6.16 -7.07 0.70
CA TYR A 50 -5.29 -5.98 1.11
C TYR A 50 -5.27 -5.88 2.62
N THR A 51 -4.09 -6.09 3.20
CA THR A 51 -3.87 -5.99 4.64
C THR A 51 -2.93 -4.85 4.95
N LEU A 52 -3.43 -3.84 5.67
CA LEU A 52 -2.62 -2.78 6.26
C LEU A 52 -2.22 -3.18 7.68
N LYS A 53 -0.93 -3.43 7.90
CA LYS A 53 -0.36 -3.76 9.22
C LYS A 53 0.32 -2.55 9.83
N THR A 54 -0.05 -2.22 11.05
CA THR A 54 0.61 -1.23 11.90
C THR A 54 0.77 -1.79 13.30
N PRO A 55 1.68 -1.26 14.14
CA PRO A 55 1.82 -1.73 15.52
C PRO A 55 0.55 -1.59 16.37
N VAL A 56 -0.35 -0.68 15.97
CA VAL A 56 -1.56 -0.34 16.72
C VAL A 56 -2.77 -1.15 16.23
N PHE A 57 -2.90 -1.34 14.91
CA PHE A 57 -4.00 -2.10 14.33
C PHE A 57 -3.61 -2.77 13.01
N ASN A 58 -4.32 -3.85 12.70
CA ASN A 58 -4.28 -4.50 11.40
C ASN A 58 -5.65 -4.37 10.75
N LYS A 59 -5.68 -3.89 9.50
CA LYS A 59 -6.92 -3.70 8.76
C LYS A 59 -6.88 -4.54 7.49
N VAL A 60 -7.84 -5.44 7.35
CA VAL A 60 -7.96 -6.33 6.19
C VAL A 60 -9.14 -5.89 5.34
N HIS A 61 -8.93 -5.79 4.04
CA HIS A 61 -9.94 -5.44 3.04
C HIS A 61 -9.86 -6.44 1.89
N SER A 62 -10.96 -7.13 1.62
CA SER A 62 -11.06 -7.96 0.43
C SER A 62 -11.80 -7.20 -0.67
N PHE A 63 -11.31 -7.29 -1.90
CA PHE A 63 -11.94 -6.64 -3.05
C PHE A 63 -11.76 -7.42 -4.33
N LYS A 64 -12.66 -7.20 -5.29
CA LYS A 64 -12.55 -7.76 -6.64
C LYS A 64 -12.37 -6.63 -7.63
N LEU A 65 -11.51 -6.85 -8.62
CA LEU A 65 -11.26 -5.84 -9.65
C LEU A 65 -12.54 -5.58 -10.45
N GLY A 66 -12.80 -4.30 -10.72
CA GLY A 66 -13.98 -3.82 -11.44
C GLY A 66 -15.30 -3.92 -10.67
N LYS A 67 -15.30 -4.42 -9.42
CA LYS A 67 -16.50 -4.51 -8.58
C LYS A 67 -16.47 -3.47 -7.47
N GLU A 68 -17.63 -2.89 -7.20
CA GLU A 68 -17.83 -2.00 -6.06
C GLU A 68 -17.78 -2.82 -4.76
N THR A 69 -17.05 -2.30 -3.78
CA THR A 69 -16.90 -2.90 -2.45
C THR A 69 -17.10 -1.84 -1.37
N GLU A 70 -17.66 -2.24 -0.23
CA GLU A 70 -17.82 -1.33 0.91
C GLU A 70 -16.59 -1.40 1.82
N ILE A 71 -15.94 -0.26 2.00
CA ILE A 71 -14.81 -0.10 2.93
C ILE A 71 -15.32 0.65 4.16
N ILE A 72 -15.13 0.04 5.33
CA ILE A 72 -15.41 0.68 6.62
C ILE A 72 -14.11 1.30 7.13
N THR A 73 -14.08 2.60 7.38
CA THR A 73 -12.95 3.31 7.97
C THR A 73 -12.89 3.12 9.49
N VAL A 74 -11.76 3.50 10.10
CA VAL A 74 -11.50 3.28 11.54
C VAL A 74 -12.49 4.03 12.43
N ASP A 75 -13.07 5.11 11.91
CA ASP A 75 -14.11 5.93 12.53
C ASP A 75 -15.54 5.40 12.29
N GLY A 76 -15.70 4.25 11.63
CA GLY A 76 -16.99 3.62 11.35
C GLY A 76 -17.73 4.18 10.13
N ARG A 77 -17.16 5.13 9.39
CA ARG A 77 -17.75 5.62 8.13
C ARG A 77 -17.61 4.55 7.04
N LYS A 78 -18.61 4.49 6.15
CA LYS A 78 -18.67 3.53 5.04
C LYS A 78 -18.47 4.26 3.73
N TYR A 79 -17.55 3.74 2.91
CA TYR A 79 -17.25 4.27 1.59
C TYR A 79 -17.38 3.16 0.56
N LYS A 80 -17.97 3.49 -0.58
CA LYS A 80 -17.97 2.62 -1.75
C LYS A 80 -16.65 2.81 -2.49
N CYS A 81 -15.92 1.73 -2.69
CA CYS A 81 -14.66 1.71 -3.38
C CYS A 81 -14.67 0.71 -4.52
N THR A 82 -14.24 1.17 -5.69
CA THR A 82 -14.03 0.32 -6.86
C THR A 82 -12.55 0.35 -7.20
N VAL A 83 -11.94 -0.82 -7.25
CA VAL A 83 -10.54 -0.98 -7.65
C VAL A 83 -10.48 -1.51 -9.07
N ARG A 84 -9.71 -0.88 -9.94
CA ARG A 84 -9.50 -1.27 -11.34
C ARG A 84 -8.03 -1.24 -11.68
N GLU A 85 -7.63 -2.06 -12.63
CA GLU A 85 -6.29 -2.02 -13.21
C GLU A 85 -6.37 -1.41 -14.61
N GLU A 86 -5.57 -0.36 -14.85
CA GLU A 86 -5.52 0.35 -16.13
C GLU A 86 -4.06 0.69 -16.45
N ASN A 87 -3.58 0.27 -17.63
CA ASN A 87 -2.21 0.56 -18.11
C ASN A 87 -1.11 0.19 -17.10
N GLY A 88 -1.23 -0.96 -16.41
CA GLY A 88 -0.27 -1.41 -15.39
C GLY A 88 -0.34 -0.64 -14.06
N LYS A 89 -1.35 0.22 -13.88
CA LYS A 89 -1.60 0.96 -12.63
C LYS A 89 -2.84 0.42 -11.94
N LEU A 90 -2.77 0.27 -10.63
CA LEU A 90 -3.91 -0.10 -9.80
C LEU A 90 -4.58 1.17 -9.27
N ILE A 91 -5.81 1.43 -9.72
CA ILE A 91 -6.57 2.63 -9.39
C ILE A 91 -7.71 2.23 -8.45
N ALA A 92 -7.68 2.73 -7.22
CA ALA A 92 -8.79 2.61 -6.28
C ALA A 92 -9.54 3.95 -6.23
N GLN A 93 -10.84 3.93 -6.51
CA GLN A 93 -11.65 5.14 -6.54
C GLN A 93 -12.84 5.01 -5.59
N THR A 94 -13.11 6.07 -4.84
CA THR A 94 -14.30 6.24 -4.01
C THR A 94 -15.03 7.52 -4.41
N ASP A 95 -16.13 7.81 -3.72
CA ASP A 95 -16.87 9.06 -3.83
C ASP A 95 -16.02 10.29 -3.45
N LYS A 96 -15.13 10.15 -2.46
CA LYS A 96 -14.34 11.27 -1.92
C LYS A 96 -12.86 11.26 -2.29
N PHE A 97 -12.27 10.10 -2.52
CA PHE A 97 -10.83 9.96 -2.73
C PHE A 97 -10.51 9.00 -3.87
N ALA A 98 -9.34 9.16 -4.45
CA ALA A 98 -8.77 8.23 -5.40
C ALA A 98 -7.32 7.94 -4.99
N SER A 99 -6.88 6.70 -5.19
CA SER A 99 -5.48 6.32 -5.12
C SER A 99 -5.06 5.59 -6.37
N VAL A 100 -3.82 5.84 -6.79
CA VAL A 100 -3.18 5.18 -7.92
C VAL A 100 -1.88 4.56 -7.41
N ARG A 101 -1.71 3.27 -7.67
CA ARG A 101 -0.48 2.53 -7.39
C ARG A 101 0.18 2.08 -8.68
N GLU A 102 1.50 2.21 -8.72
CA GLU A 102 2.33 1.82 -9.85
C GLU A 102 3.58 1.12 -9.32
N ILE A 103 4.00 0.05 -10.00
CA ILE A 103 5.27 -0.63 -9.70
C ILE A 103 6.36 -0.01 -10.58
N GLN A 104 7.44 0.43 -9.95
CA GLN A 104 8.62 0.99 -10.59
C GLN A 104 9.84 0.16 -10.16
N GLY A 105 10.17 -0.84 -10.97
CA GLY A 105 11.17 -1.84 -10.59
C GLY A 105 10.73 -2.60 -9.35
N ASP A 106 11.51 -2.46 -8.28
CA ASP A 106 11.34 -3.11 -6.98
C ASP A 106 10.60 -2.23 -5.94
N GLU A 107 10.12 -1.06 -6.38
CA GLU A 107 9.37 -0.12 -5.55
C GLU A 107 7.91 0.00 -5.99
N MET A 108 7.00 0.03 -5.02
CA MET A 108 5.60 0.40 -5.25
C MET A 108 5.42 1.85 -4.86
N VAL A 109 4.93 2.65 -5.79
CA VAL A 109 4.58 4.04 -5.55
C VAL A 109 3.06 4.19 -5.50
N GLU A 110 2.55 4.76 -4.42
CA GLU A 110 1.13 5.09 -4.27
C GLU A 110 0.95 6.60 -4.17
N VAL A 111 0.02 7.14 -4.96
CA VAL A 111 -0.40 8.54 -4.89
C VAL A 111 -1.89 8.56 -4.57
N SER A 112 -2.26 9.17 -3.45
CA SER A 112 -3.64 9.28 -2.99
C SER A 112 -4.05 10.75 -2.88
N GLY A 113 -5.28 11.06 -3.25
CA GLY A 113 -5.81 12.43 -3.26
C GLY A 113 -7.33 12.49 -3.26
N PHE A 114 -7.87 13.70 -3.09
CA PHE A 114 -9.31 13.95 -3.15
C PHE A 114 -9.84 13.93 -4.60
N ASN A 115 -11.09 13.52 -4.77
CA ASN A 115 -11.74 13.23 -6.07
C ASN A 115 -11.88 14.43 -7.03
N SER A 116 -11.42 15.64 -6.66
CA SER A 116 -11.31 16.79 -7.57
C SER A 116 -10.32 16.56 -8.72
N PHE A 117 -9.50 15.51 -8.68
CA PHE A 117 -8.58 15.14 -9.76
C PHE A 117 -9.26 14.26 -10.81
N LYS A 118 -10.11 14.86 -11.67
CA LYS A 118 -10.59 14.24 -12.94
C LYS A 118 -9.47 13.87 -13.93
N ASN A 119 -8.19 14.07 -13.59
CA ASN A 119 -7.04 13.96 -14.49
C ASN A 119 -5.96 12.95 -14.04
N PHE A 120 -6.22 12.04 -13.10
CA PHE A 120 -5.24 10.98 -12.75
C PHE A 120 -4.81 10.15 -13.96
N HIS A 121 -5.70 9.95 -14.95
CA HIS A 121 -5.39 9.22 -16.19
C HIS A 121 -4.41 9.95 -17.14
N LYS A 122 -4.15 11.26 -16.96
CA LYS A 122 -3.33 12.07 -17.88
C LYS A 122 -1.92 12.38 -17.39
N HIS A 123 -1.56 12.02 -16.16
CA HIS A 123 -0.21 12.27 -15.66
C HIS A 123 0.74 11.14 -16.07
N GLU A 124 1.19 11.18 -17.32
CA GLU A 124 2.55 10.75 -17.67
C GLU A 124 3.51 11.73 -16.99
N GLY A 125 4.00 11.39 -15.80
CA GLY A 125 4.97 12.20 -15.08
C GLY A 125 4.67 12.32 -13.59
N PHE A 126 5.63 11.85 -12.80
CA PHE A 126 5.70 11.89 -11.35
C PHE A 126 5.82 13.33 -10.80
N GLY A 127 4.77 14.12 -10.96
CA GLY A 127 4.74 15.52 -10.59
C GLY A 127 3.38 15.98 -10.09
N VAL A 128 2.83 15.35 -9.05
CA VAL A 128 1.65 15.90 -8.37
C VAL A 128 2.12 16.79 -7.22
N ARG A 129 2.39 18.06 -7.56
CA ARG A 129 2.84 19.11 -6.65
C ARG A 129 1.65 19.90 -6.10
N SER A 130 0.62 19.21 -5.62
CA SER A 130 -0.55 19.83 -4.97
C SER A 130 -0.58 19.49 -3.49
N LYS A 131 -0.95 20.44 -2.63
CA LYS A 131 -1.01 20.26 -1.17
C LYS A 131 -2.07 19.25 -0.68
N GLN A 132 -2.78 18.60 -1.60
CA GLN A 132 -3.92 17.72 -1.32
C GLN A 132 -3.64 16.25 -1.67
N THR A 133 -2.41 15.92 -2.06
CA THR A 133 -2.01 14.56 -2.42
C THR A 133 -0.88 14.05 -1.55
N VAL A 134 -1.02 12.81 -1.08
CA VAL A 134 0.02 12.08 -0.36
C VAL A 134 0.69 11.08 -1.29
N ARG A 135 2.01 10.98 -1.21
CA ARG A 135 2.80 9.99 -1.95
C ARG A 135 3.46 9.03 -0.97
N PHE A 136 3.31 7.73 -1.20
CA PHE A 136 3.98 6.67 -0.45
C PHE A 136 4.95 5.93 -1.37
N LEU A 137 6.17 5.71 -0.89
CA LEU A 137 7.12 4.81 -1.51
C LEU A 137 7.27 3.58 -0.62
N CYS A 138 7.07 2.41 -1.23
CA CYS A 138 7.16 1.13 -0.55
C CYS A 138 8.20 0.26 -1.23
N LYS A 139 9.00 -0.47 -0.44
CA LYS A 139 9.87 -1.52 -0.95
C LYS A 139 9.24 -2.88 -0.76
N SER A 140 9.40 -3.75 -1.76
CA SER A 140 9.05 -5.15 -1.62
C SER A 140 9.87 -5.75 -0.47
N ALA A 141 9.20 -6.26 0.56
CA ALA A 141 9.81 -6.95 1.67
C ALA A 141 10.32 -8.35 1.29
N VAL A 142 10.17 -8.76 0.03
CA VAL A 142 10.68 -10.02 -0.53
C VAL A 142 12.22 -10.04 -0.58
N PHE A 143 12.88 -8.88 -0.44
CA PHE A 143 14.35 -8.76 -0.37
C PHE A 143 14.85 -8.33 1.01
N SER A 144 14.63 -9.15 2.03
CA SER A 144 15.44 -9.07 3.26
C SER A 144 15.56 -10.44 3.94
N PHE A 145 15.91 -11.46 3.15
CA PHE A 145 16.40 -12.74 3.66
C PHE A 145 17.58 -13.30 2.86
N CYS A 146 18.22 -12.50 1.99
CA CYS A 146 19.40 -12.90 1.22
C CYS A 146 20.67 -12.08 1.54
N LEU A 147 20.66 -11.23 2.58
CA LEU A 147 21.84 -10.44 3.00
C LEU A 147 22.14 -10.53 4.51
N CYS A 148 21.67 -11.58 5.18
CA CYS A 148 22.05 -11.89 6.57
C CYS A 148 22.62 -13.31 6.75
N PHE A 149 23.05 -13.97 5.66
CA PHE A 149 23.65 -15.31 5.69
C PHE A 149 25.14 -15.36 5.31
N CYS A 150 25.86 -14.23 5.42
CA CYS A 150 27.32 -14.19 5.27
C CYS A 150 28.08 -14.01 6.60
N ALA A 151 27.41 -14.11 7.76
CA ALA A 151 28.03 -13.79 9.06
C ALA A 151 27.78 -14.85 10.17
N LEU A 152 27.56 -16.12 9.83
CA LEU A 152 27.49 -17.22 10.81
C LEU A 152 28.30 -18.44 10.31
N PRO A 153 29.35 -18.91 11.03
CA PRO A 153 30.32 -19.91 10.52
C PRO A 153 29.86 -21.37 10.38
N ASP A 154 28.58 -21.73 10.53
CA ASP A 154 28.18 -23.14 10.68
C ASP A 154 26.94 -23.54 9.85
N TYR A 155 26.84 -23.09 8.61
CA TYR A 155 25.69 -23.42 7.75
C TYR A 155 25.83 -24.76 6.98
N HIS A 156 27.01 -25.38 6.99
CA HIS A 156 27.27 -26.56 6.15
C HIS A 156 26.63 -27.87 6.67
N ARG A 157 26.02 -27.87 7.86
CA ARG A 157 25.44 -29.07 8.48
C ARG A 157 23.91 -29.13 8.44
N TRP A 158 23.23 -28.06 8.04
CA TRP A 158 21.77 -27.97 8.09
C TRP A 158 21.08 -28.32 6.76
N LEU A 159 21.79 -28.26 5.63
CA LEU A 159 21.22 -28.51 4.30
C LEU A 159 21.15 -29.99 3.87
N CYS A 160 21.72 -30.95 4.62
CA CYS A 160 21.68 -32.37 4.24
C CYS A 160 20.46 -33.15 4.78
N ASN A 161 19.59 -32.59 5.63
CA ASN A 161 18.48 -33.33 6.24
C ASN A 161 17.07 -32.90 5.76
N LEU A 162 16.97 -32.06 4.73
CA LEU A 162 15.68 -31.63 4.16
C LEU A 162 15.36 -32.24 2.79
N TYR A 163 16.22 -33.14 2.30
CA TYR A 163 15.94 -34.02 1.17
C TYR A 163 16.36 -35.46 1.50
N GLN A 164 15.61 -36.08 2.41
CA GLN A 164 15.47 -37.53 2.47
C GLN A 164 14.10 -37.91 3.04
#